data_AF-A0A972KWR1-F1
#
_entry.id   AF-A0A972KWR1-F1
#
_cell.length_a   1.000
_cell.length_b   1.000
_cell.length_c   1.000
_cell.angle_alpha   90.00
_cell.angle_beta   90.00
_cell.angle_gamma   90.00
#
_symmetry.space_group_name_H-M   'P 1'
#
loop_
_entity.id
_entity.type
_entity.pdbx_description
1 polymer ?
#
loop_
_entity_poly.entity_id
_entity_poly.type
_entity_poly.pdbx_seq_one_letter_code
_entity_poly.pdbx_strand_id
1 'polypeptide(L)'
;MSNKDVWIAFTKNRPLEGCGIDFDGCEFYFTDICVPIEATPDKLVALGDIIEMVKCSLEESRLELVDISMLVRYKNGEWKTNTDSFNDINALAVKAGQSGKIVLSSFRSEEIEELQTYRHSIIESDYE
;
A
#
# COMPACT_ATOMS: atom_id res chain seq x y z
N MET A 1 -11.41 -2.22 20.76
CA MET A 1 -10.87 -2.60 19.43
C MET A 1 -9.36 -2.44 19.52
N SER A 2 -8.60 -3.52 19.39
CA SER A 2 -7.13 -3.45 19.29
C SER A 2 -6.78 -2.83 17.94
N ASN A 3 -6.09 -1.69 17.94
CA ASN A 3 -5.56 -1.11 16.71
C ASN A 3 -4.55 -2.12 16.13
N LYS A 4 -4.80 -2.64 14.91
CA LYS A 4 -3.86 -3.53 14.24
C LYS A 4 -2.64 -2.75 13.79
N ASP A 5 -1.48 -3.41 13.80
CA ASP A 5 -0.30 -2.87 13.13
C ASP A 5 -0.57 -2.79 11.63
N VAL A 6 -0.04 -1.80 10.93
CA VAL A 6 -0.26 -1.65 9.49
C VAL A 6 1.06 -1.60 8.76
N TRP A 7 1.15 -2.38 7.68
CA TRP A 7 2.23 -2.28 6.70
C TRP A 7 1.70 -1.65 5.43
N ILE A 8 2.54 -0.86 4.77
CA ILE A 8 2.23 -0.21 3.50
C ILE A 8 3.16 -0.81 2.45
N ALA A 9 2.58 -1.44 1.44
CA ALA A 9 3.27 -1.93 0.26
C ALA A 9 2.99 -1.00 -0.92
N PHE A 10 4.05 -0.43 -1.50
CA PHE A 10 3.99 0.34 -2.73
C PHE A 10 4.26 -0.63 -3.88
N THR A 11 3.26 -0.85 -4.73
CA THR A 11 3.26 -1.97 -5.67
C THR A 11 3.25 -1.49 -7.10
N LYS A 12 3.97 -2.21 -7.96
CA LYS A 12 3.85 -2.17 -9.41
C LYS A 12 3.15 -3.44 -9.86
N ASN A 13 2.12 -3.28 -10.68
CA ASN A 13 1.19 -4.35 -11.02
C ASN A 13 0.95 -4.40 -12.52
N ARG A 14 0.70 -5.61 -13.03
CA ARG A 14 0.30 -5.83 -14.42
C ARG A 14 -1.15 -6.33 -14.45
N PRO A 15 -1.97 -5.90 -15.41
CA PRO A 15 -3.31 -6.45 -15.54
C PRO A 15 -3.32 -7.88 -16.07
N LEU A 16 -4.19 -8.70 -15.48
CA LEU A 16 -4.52 -10.02 -15.99
C LEU A 16 -5.77 -9.96 -16.88
N GLU A 17 -6.00 -11.03 -17.63
CA GLU A 17 -7.20 -11.19 -18.43
C GLU A 17 -8.47 -11.01 -17.58
N GLY A 18 -9.41 -10.20 -18.08
CA GLY A 18 -10.67 -9.91 -17.39
C GLY A 18 -10.57 -8.88 -16.26
N CYS A 19 -9.45 -8.16 -16.13
CA CYS A 19 -9.38 -7.02 -15.24
C CYS A 19 -10.29 -5.88 -15.71
N GLY A 20 -11.05 -5.31 -14.78
CA GLY A 20 -12.09 -4.32 -15.05
C GLY A 20 -11.64 -2.87 -14.88
N ILE A 21 -10.35 -2.64 -14.69
CA ILE A 21 -9.76 -1.30 -14.62
C ILE A 21 -9.56 -0.81 -16.06
N ASP A 22 -9.95 0.42 -16.37
CA ASP A 22 -9.68 1.00 -17.69
C ASP A 22 -8.20 1.32 -17.81
N PHE A 23 -7.60 0.89 -18.91
CA PHE A 23 -6.16 0.72 -18.99
C PHE A 23 -5.45 1.79 -19.80
N ASP A 24 -6.14 2.66 -20.55
CA ASP A 24 -5.52 3.75 -21.34
C ASP A 24 -4.24 3.37 -22.11
N GLY A 25 -4.05 2.07 -22.42
CA GLY A 25 -2.84 1.53 -23.09
C GLY A 25 -1.58 1.37 -22.22
N CYS A 26 -1.64 1.55 -20.90
CA CYS A 26 -0.49 1.33 -20.01
C CYS A 26 -0.23 -0.17 -19.74
N GLU A 27 1.04 -0.58 -19.68
CA GLU A 27 1.42 -1.95 -19.34
C GLU A 27 1.38 -2.21 -17.82
N PHE A 28 1.64 -1.18 -17.02
CA PHE A 28 1.78 -1.28 -15.57
C PHE A 28 0.98 -0.21 -14.83
N TYR A 29 0.56 -0.56 -13.60
CA TYR A 29 -0.14 0.32 -12.68
C TYR A 29 0.46 0.27 -11.30
N PHE A 30 0.29 1.37 -10.59
CA PHE A 30 0.78 1.54 -9.24
C PHE A 30 -0.38 1.68 -8.27
N THR A 31 -0.31 0.98 -7.15
CA THR A 31 -1.24 1.15 -6.03
C THR A 31 -0.49 0.92 -4.72
N ASP A 32 -0.97 1.60 -3.69
CA ASP A 32 -0.45 1.47 -2.33
C ASP A 32 -1.44 0.62 -1.55
N ILE A 33 -0.91 -0.39 -0.87
CA ILE A 33 -1.73 -1.39 -0.19
C ILE A 33 -1.41 -1.34 1.28
N CYS A 34 -2.40 -0.95 2.09
CA CYS A 34 -2.32 -0.96 3.54
C CYS A 34 -2.81 -2.31 4.06
N VAL A 35 -1.87 -3.10 4.59
CA VAL A 35 -2.10 -4.45 5.10
C VAL A 35 -2.15 -4.42 6.63
N PRO A 36 -3.31 -4.65 7.25
CA PRO A 36 -3.41 -4.71 8.70
C PRO A 36 -2.99 -6.09 9.21
N ILE A 37 -2.16 -6.08 10.23
CA ILE A 37 -1.52 -7.23 10.82
C ILE A 37 -1.93 -7.35 12.28
N GLU A 38 -2.37 -8.55 12.66
CA GLU A 38 -2.62 -8.85 14.07
C GLU A 38 -1.29 -8.94 14.81
N ALA A 39 -1.00 -7.92 15.62
CA ALA A 39 0.12 -7.92 16.53
C ALA A 39 -0.18 -8.91 17.67
N THR A 40 0.33 -10.13 17.55
CA THR A 40 0.38 -11.07 18.67
C THR A 40 1.79 -11.08 19.26
N PRO A 41 1.96 -11.01 20.59
CA PRO A 41 3.26 -10.99 21.25
C PRO A 41 4.21 -12.14 20.83
N ASP A 42 3.63 -13.27 20.43
CA ASP A 42 4.35 -14.51 20.14
C ASP A 42 4.57 -14.78 18.64
N LYS A 43 4.07 -13.91 17.75
CA LYS A 43 4.20 -14.10 16.30
C LYS A 43 4.91 -12.92 15.67
N LEU A 44 6.17 -13.13 15.31
CA LEU A 44 6.83 -12.28 14.32
C LEU A 44 6.11 -12.49 12.99
N VAL A 45 5.56 -11.42 12.45
CA VAL A 45 4.93 -11.46 11.13
C VAL A 45 6.03 -11.55 10.10
N ALA A 46 6.04 -12.66 9.37
CA ALA A 46 7.01 -12.84 8.30
C ALA A 46 6.66 -11.88 7.17
N LEU A 47 7.66 -11.20 6.62
CA LEU A 47 7.47 -10.34 5.44
C LEU A 47 6.80 -11.09 4.28
N GLY A 48 7.07 -12.40 4.16
CA GLY A 48 6.40 -13.28 3.20
C GLY A 48 4.88 -13.33 3.36
N ASP A 49 4.36 -13.29 4.59
CA ASP A 49 2.91 -13.29 4.84
C ASP A 49 2.27 -12.00 4.33
N ILE A 50 2.96 -10.86 4.49
CA ILE A 50 2.49 -9.56 4.00
C ILE A 50 2.47 -9.54 2.47
N ILE A 51 3.53 -10.06 1.84
CA ILE A 51 3.62 -10.15 0.38
C ILE A 51 2.52 -11.06 -0.17
N GLU A 52 2.23 -12.18 0.49
CA GLU A 52 1.16 -13.08 0.07
C GLU A 52 -0.21 -12.43 0.20
N MET A 53 -0.47 -11.72 1.30
CA MET A 53 -1.69 -10.93 1.46
C MET A 53 -1.87 -9.87 0.36
N VAL A 54 -0.77 -9.20 -0.02
CA VAL A 54 -0.75 -8.25 -1.15
C VAL A 54 -1.11 -8.95 -2.46
N LYS A 55 -0.49 -10.09 -2.77
CA LYS A 55 -0.76 -10.85 -4.00
C LYS A 55 -2.23 -11.28 -4.07
N CYS A 56 -2.75 -11.90 -3.02
CA CYS A 56 -4.15 -12.31 -2.98
C CYS A 56 -5.10 -11.13 -3.19
N SER A 57 -4.82 -9.98 -2.58
CA SER A 57 -5.65 -8.78 -2.73
C SER A 57 -5.61 -8.19 -4.15
N LEU A 58 -4.47 -8.30 -4.84
CA LEU A 58 -4.33 -7.88 -6.25
C LEU A 58 -5.04 -8.85 -7.19
N GLU A 59 -4.97 -10.16 -6.93
CA GLU A 59 -5.64 -11.19 -7.72
C GLU A 59 -7.17 -11.03 -7.71
N GLU A 60 -7.76 -10.61 -6.58
CA GLU A 60 -9.19 -10.25 -6.50
C GLU A 60 -9.56 -9.15 -7.51
N SER A 61 -8.63 -8.24 -7.77
CA SER A 61 -8.76 -7.17 -8.77
C SER A 61 -8.25 -7.58 -10.16
N ARG A 62 -7.91 -8.86 -10.38
CA ARG A 62 -7.28 -9.38 -11.61
C ARG A 62 -5.98 -8.66 -11.95
N LEU A 63 -5.16 -8.39 -10.94
CA LEU A 63 -3.83 -7.81 -11.10
C LEU A 63 -2.77 -8.81 -10.63
N GLU A 64 -1.67 -8.86 -11.38
CA GLU A 64 -0.46 -9.56 -11.01
C GLU A 64 0.51 -8.59 -10.34
N LEU A 65 1.03 -8.97 -9.17
CA LEU A 65 2.14 -8.24 -8.53
C LEU A 65 3.42 -8.43 -9.35
N VAL A 66 3.98 -7.35 -9.88
CA VAL A 66 5.24 -7.37 -10.64
C VAL A 66 6.40 -7.03 -9.72
N ASP A 67 6.25 -6.00 -8.89
CA ASP A 67 7.29 -5.52 -7.99
C ASP A 67 6.71 -4.81 -6.75
N ILE A 68 7.47 -4.80 -5.67
CA ILE A 68 7.22 -3.99 -4.47
C ILE A 68 8.38 -3.01 -4.34
N SER A 69 8.13 -1.76 -4.72
CA SER A 69 9.17 -0.71 -4.68
C SER A 69 9.56 -0.35 -3.26
N MET A 70 8.61 -0.45 -2.32
CA MET A 70 8.82 -0.14 -0.91
C MET A 70 7.83 -0.90 -0.04
N LEU A 71 8.32 -1.42 1.09
CA LEU A 71 7.50 -2.05 2.12
C LEU A 71 7.89 -1.48 3.48
N VAL A 72 6.96 -0.74 4.10
CA VAL A 72 7.25 0.00 5.34
C VAL A 72 6.16 -0.21 6.37
N ARG A 73 6.57 -0.25 7.64
CA ARG A 73 5.63 -0.25 8.76
C ARG A 73 5.09 1.16 8.96
N TYR A 74 3.76 1.28 8.97
CA TYR A 74 3.11 2.56 9.28
C TYR A 74 3.27 2.88 10.77
N LYS A 75 3.72 4.10 11.05
CA LYS A 75 3.74 4.69 12.39
C LYS A 75 3.08 6.06 12.33
N ASN A 76 2.10 6.26 13.19
CA ASN A 76 1.39 7.53 13.27
C ASN A 76 2.37 8.66 13.65
N GLY A 77 2.44 9.72 12.85
CA GLY A 77 3.34 10.86 13.06
C GLY A 77 4.58 10.89 12.15
N GLU A 78 4.97 9.78 11.51
CA GLU A 78 6.09 9.75 10.55
C GLU A 78 5.68 10.15 9.12
N TRP A 79 4.38 10.31 8.88
CA TRP A 79 3.81 10.56 7.56
C TRP A 79 3.26 11.98 7.46
N LYS A 80 3.79 12.76 6.50
CA LYS A 80 3.23 14.05 6.10
C LYS A 80 2.48 13.89 4.77
N THR A 81 1.15 14.02 4.81
CA THR A 81 0.36 14.12 3.58
C THR A 81 0.43 15.56 3.08
N ASN A 82 1.07 15.79 1.93
CA ASN A 82 0.85 17.04 1.20
C ASN A 82 -0.55 16.98 0.56
N THR A 83 -1.38 17.96 0.89
CA THR A 83 -2.85 17.98 0.72
C THR A 83 -3.35 17.89 -0.73
N ASP A 84 -2.47 17.91 -1.72
CA ASP A 84 -2.82 17.87 -3.15
C ASP A 84 -2.76 16.44 -3.76
N SER A 85 -2.46 15.42 -2.94
CA SER A 85 -2.43 14.02 -3.36
C SER A 85 -3.83 13.41 -3.45
N PHE A 86 -4.15 12.76 -4.58
CA PHE A 86 -5.38 11.97 -4.73
C PHE A 86 -5.44 10.75 -3.79
N ASN A 87 -4.32 10.35 -3.18
CA ASN A 87 -4.21 9.22 -2.26
C ASN A 87 -3.58 9.66 -0.93
N ASP A 88 -4.42 9.85 0.09
CA ASP A 88 -3.96 10.12 1.46
C ASP A 88 -3.59 8.81 2.16
N ILE A 89 -2.31 8.44 2.07
CA ILE A 89 -1.80 7.19 2.62
C ILE A 89 -2.01 7.07 4.13
N ASN A 90 -2.00 8.21 4.84
CA ASN A 90 -2.26 8.25 6.26
C ASN A 90 -3.71 7.82 6.56
N ALA A 91 -4.68 8.40 5.85
CA ALA A 91 -6.08 8.02 5.99
C ALA A 91 -6.33 6.55 5.63
N LEU A 92 -5.67 6.02 4.59
CA LEU A 92 -5.78 4.62 4.19
C LEU A 92 -5.21 3.67 5.26
N ALA A 93 -4.05 4.00 5.82
CA ALA A 93 -3.42 3.20 6.87
C ALA A 93 -4.27 3.19 8.15
N VAL A 94 -4.80 4.35 8.56
CA VAL A 94 -5.74 4.45 9.70
C VAL A 94 -6.99 3.60 9.46
N LYS A 95 -7.57 3.66 8.26
CA LYS A 95 -8.74 2.86 7.87
C LYS A 95 -8.44 1.36 7.91
N ALA A 96 -7.28 0.93 7.42
CA ALA A 96 -6.86 -0.47 7.47
C ALA A 96 -6.70 -0.95 8.92
N GLY A 97 -6.03 -0.18 9.77
CA GLY A 97 -5.81 -0.51 11.19
C GLY A 97 -7.12 -0.62 11.99
N GLN A 98 -8.10 0.25 11.71
CA GLN A 98 -9.41 0.25 12.37
C GLN A 98 -10.35 -0.85 11.86
N SER A 99 -10.39 -1.05 10.54
CA SER A 99 -11.30 -2.04 9.93
C SER A 99 -10.77 -3.46 10.01
N GLY A 100 -9.45 -3.62 10.17
CA GLY A 100 -8.76 -4.91 10.09
C GLY A 100 -8.81 -5.54 8.71
N LYS A 101 -9.15 -4.78 7.66
CA LYS A 101 -9.18 -5.21 6.26
C LYS A 101 -8.08 -4.54 5.45
N ILE A 102 -7.58 -5.23 4.43
CA ILE A 102 -6.67 -4.64 3.45
C ILE A 102 -7.38 -3.50 2.74
N VAL A 103 -6.66 -2.39 2.55
CA VAL A 103 -7.17 -1.20 1.85
C VAL A 103 -6.19 -0.84 0.74
N LEU A 104 -6.71 -0.69 -0.48
CA LEU A 104 -5.97 -0.27 -1.65
C LEU A 104 -6.21 1.22 -1.90
N SER A 105 -5.17 1.92 -2.31
CA SER A 105 -5.29 3.26 -2.87
C SER A 105 -5.80 3.21 -4.31
N SER A 106 -6.15 4.36 -4.87
CA SER A 106 -6.52 4.44 -6.28
C SER A 106 -5.34 4.01 -7.16
N PHE A 107 -5.65 3.32 -8.25
CA PHE A 107 -4.68 2.92 -9.26
C PHE A 107 -4.14 4.14 -10.02
N ARG A 108 -2.86 4.10 -10.36
CA ARG A 108 -2.15 5.18 -11.03
C ARG A 108 -1.35 4.63 -12.22
N SER A 109 -1.28 5.40 -13.29
CA SER A 109 -0.32 5.18 -14.37
C SER A 109 1.10 5.55 -13.93
N GLU A 110 2.09 5.19 -14.74
CA GLU A 110 3.49 5.54 -14.50
C GLU A 110 3.72 7.05 -14.38
N GLU A 111 3.10 7.86 -15.27
CA GLU A 111 3.19 9.32 -15.23
C GLU A 111 2.69 9.91 -13.90
N ILE A 112 1.61 9.35 -13.35
CA ILE A 112 1.05 9.81 -12.06
C ILE A 112 1.92 9.32 -10.89
N GLU A 113 2.52 8.13 -11.00
CA GLU A 113 3.40 7.58 -9.97
C GLU A 113 4.66 8.42 -9.77
N GLU A 114 5.27 8.91 -10.85
CA GLU A 114 6.43 9.79 -10.77
C GLU A 114 6.11 11.09 -10.00
N LEU A 115 4.92 11.67 -10.23
CA LEU A 115 4.44 12.84 -9.51
C LEU A 115 4.17 12.55 -8.03
N GLN A 116 3.76 11.33 -7.71
CA GLN A 116 3.41 10.91 -6.36
C GLN A 116 4.65 10.61 -5.51
N THR A 117 5.67 9.98 -6.09
CA THR A 117 6.96 9.69 -5.43
C THR A 117 7.61 10.96 -4.90
N TYR A 118 7.48 12.08 -5.62
CA TYR A 118 7.99 13.39 -5.18
C TYR A 118 7.28 13.95 -3.92
N ARG A 119 6.07 13.46 -3.60
CA ARG A 119 5.21 14.03 -2.54
C ARG A 119 5.29 13.31 -1.20
N HIS A 120 5.66 12.03 -1.18
CA HIS A 120 5.81 11.25 0.05
C HIS A 120 7.25 11.31 0.52
N SER A 121 7.51 12.06 1.60
CA SER A 121 8.76 11.97 2.36
C SER A 121 8.47 11.35 3.72
N ILE A 122 9.09 10.20 3.99
CA ILE A 122 9.09 9.61 5.32
C ILE A 122 10.10 10.41 6.14
N ILE A 123 9.64 11.02 7.24
CA ILE A 123 10.56 11.66 8.16
C ILE A 123 11.11 10.57 9.06
N GLU A 124 12.37 10.20 8.82
CA GLU A 124 13.12 9.45 9.81
C GLU A 124 13.27 10.36 11.04
N SER A 125 12.59 10.01 12.14
CA SER A 125 12.92 10.64 13.42
C SER A 125 14.28 10.12 13.83
N ASP A 126 15.30 10.99 13.81
CA ASP A 126 16.62 10.68 14.34
C ASP A 126 16.47 10.03 15.72
N TYR A 127 17.11 8.87 15.89
CA TYR A 127 17.20 8.21 17.19
C TYR A 127 17.98 9.12 18.15
N GLU A 128 17.32 9.67 19.17
CA GLU A 128 17.98 10.13 20.40
C GLU A 128 18.29 8.94 21.33
#